data_AF-A0A3D1W936-F1
#
_entry.id   AF-A0A3D1W936-F1
#
_cell.length_a   1.000
_cell.length_b   1.000
_cell.length_c   1.000
_cell.angle_alpha   90.00
_cell.angle_beta   90.00
_cell.angle_gamma   90.00
#
_symmetry.space_group_name_H-M   'P 1'
#
loop_
_entity.id
_entity.type
_entity.pdbx_description
1 polymer ?
#
loop_
_entity_poly.entity_id
_entity_poly.type
_entity_poly.pdbx_seq_one_letter_code
_entity_poly.pdbx_strand_id
1 'polypeptide(L)'
;MKPITEIQSRERSISPANDSISPAERRRREDAASFALANVRLEGFQPPEQALQEVRRHINGEITLSELFQVTPNAAPAPSR
;
A
#
# COMPACT_ATOMS: atom_id res chain seq x y z
N MET A 1 12.44 24.82 -12.22
CA MET A 1 11.59 23.65 -11.95
C MET A 1 12.47 22.42 -12.00
N LYS A 2 12.56 21.62 -10.93
CA LYS A 2 13.41 20.42 -10.88
C LYS A 2 12.58 19.19 -11.35
N PRO A 3 13.17 18.26 -12.12
CA PRO A 3 12.44 17.14 -12.71
C PRO A 3 12.05 16.08 -11.66
N ILE A 4 10.93 15.39 -11.90
CA ILE A 4 10.32 14.33 -11.07
C ILE A 4 11.12 13.02 -11.23
N THR A 5 12.44 13.07 -11.04
CA THR A 5 13.32 11.91 -11.25
C THR A 5 14.20 11.65 -10.04
N GLU A 6 13.62 11.78 -8.85
CA GLU A 6 14.31 11.38 -7.62
C GLU A 6 13.32 10.87 -6.57
N ILE A 7 12.54 9.86 -6.94
CA ILE A 7 11.94 8.97 -5.94
C ILE A 7 13.08 8.09 -5.46
N GLN A 8 13.84 8.59 -4.49
CA GLN A 8 14.93 7.88 -3.85
C GLN A 8 14.42 6.53 -3.36
N SER A 9 15.04 5.49 -3.88
CA SER A 9 14.93 4.09 -3.52
C SER A 9 15.21 3.88 -2.03
N ARG A 10 14.24 4.22 -1.17
CA ARG A 10 14.19 3.61 0.16
C ARG A 10 13.75 2.18 -0.07
N GLU A 11 14.68 1.28 0.22
CA GLU A 11 14.53 -0.17 0.16
C GLU A 11 13.12 -0.56 0.62
N ARG A 12 12.31 -1.03 -0.32
CA ARG A 12 10.97 -1.56 -0.05
C ARG A 12 11.17 -2.91 0.61
N SER A 13 11.44 -2.91 1.91
CA SER A 13 11.35 -4.09 2.74
C SER A 13 9.90 -4.54 2.69
N ILE A 14 9.61 -5.53 1.84
CA ILE A 14 8.35 -6.25 1.83
C ILE A 14 8.29 -6.92 3.20
N SER A 15 7.68 -6.24 4.17
CA SER A 15 7.55 -6.77 5.52
C SER A 15 6.52 -7.87 5.48
N PRO A 16 6.80 -9.07 6.03
CA PRO A 16 5.84 -10.15 6.07
C PRO A 16 4.59 -9.72 6.84
N ALA A 17 3.42 -10.19 6.41
CA ALA A 17 2.09 -9.82 6.92
C ALA A 17 1.77 -10.30 8.36
N ASN A 18 2.78 -10.48 9.22
CA ASN A 18 2.60 -11.01 10.58
C ASN A 18 3.45 -10.35 11.66
N ASP A 19 4.38 -9.46 11.32
CA ASP A 19 4.98 -8.57 12.31
C ASP A 19 4.10 -7.34 12.44
N SER A 20 3.76 -6.96 13.67
CA SER A 20 3.07 -5.69 13.95
C SER A 20 3.78 -4.56 13.21
N ILE A 21 3.14 -4.03 12.17
CA ILE A 21 3.77 -3.02 11.32
C ILE A 21 4.13 -1.79 12.16
N SER A 22 5.23 -1.14 11.82
CA SER A 22 5.64 0.06 12.56
C SER A 22 4.58 1.17 12.44
N PRO A 23 4.46 2.06 13.44
CA PRO A 23 3.58 3.23 13.34
C PRO A 23 3.85 4.10 12.11
N ALA A 24 5.13 4.21 11.70
CA ALA A 24 5.52 4.94 10.50
C ALA A 24 5.01 4.26 9.21
N GLU A 25 5.06 2.93 9.15
CA GLU A 25 4.53 2.17 8.00
C GLU A 25 3.01 2.25 7.93
N ARG A 26 2.33 2.09 9.08
CA ARG A 26 0.88 2.28 9.17
C ARG A 26 0.50 3.66 8.64
N ARG A 27 1.21 4.71 9.08
CA ARG A 27 0.95 6.08 8.63
C ARG A 27 1.13 6.25 7.13
N ARG A 28 2.19 5.68 6.55
CA ARG A 28 2.41 5.69 5.09
C ARG A 28 1.23 5.07 4.34
N ARG A 29 0.68 3.96 4.84
CA ARG A 29 -0.49 3.29 4.22
C ARG A 29 -1.77 4.12 4.39
N GLU A 30 -1.98 4.74 5.55
CA GLU A 30 -3.12 5.66 5.79
C GLU A 30 -3.12 6.83 4.81
N ASP A 31 -1.97 7.47 4.61
CA ASP A 31 -1.83 8.62 3.69
C ASP A 31 -2.07 8.18 2.23
N ALA A 32 -1.53 7.03 1.82
CA ALA A 32 -1.74 6.48 0.47
C ALA A 32 -3.21 6.10 0.21
N ALA A 33 -3.87 5.45 1.17
CA ALA A 33 -5.28 5.08 1.08
C ALA A 33 -6.19 6.31 1.03
N SER A 34 -5.87 7.33 1.83
CA SER A 34 -6.62 8.60 1.85
C SER A 34 -6.55 9.32 0.51
N PHE A 35 -5.36 9.38 -0.10
CA PHE A 35 -5.18 9.96 -1.42
C PHE A 35 -5.92 9.17 -2.50
N ALA A 36 -5.82 7.84 -2.51
CA ALA A 36 -6.52 7.00 -3.48
C ALA A 36 -8.05 7.15 -3.36
N LEU A 37 -8.59 7.12 -2.14
CA LEU A 37 -10.02 7.32 -1.89
C LEU A 37 -10.50 8.71 -2.31
N ALA A 38 -9.69 9.75 -2.07
CA ALA A 38 -10.01 11.11 -2.50
C ALA A 38 -10.12 11.20 -4.03
N ASN A 39 -9.17 10.62 -4.77
CA ASN A 39 -9.23 10.59 -6.25
C ASN A 39 -10.48 9.88 -6.75
N VAL A 40 -10.80 8.71 -6.19
CA VAL A 40 -11.99 7.95 -6.59
C VAL A 40 -13.28 8.76 -6.35
N ARG A 41 -13.37 9.47 -5.22
CA ARG A 41 -14.53 10.30 -4.88
C ARG A 41 -14.66 11.57 -5.71
N LEU A 42 -13.54 12.16 -6.16
CA LEU A 42 -13.57 13.32 -7.07
C LEU A 42 -14.25 12.99 -8.40
N GLU A 43 -14.15 11.75 -8.84
CA GLU A 43 -14.82 11.23 -10.04
C GLU A 43 -16.28 10.80 -9.79
N GLY A 44 -16.81 11.03 -8.59
CA GLY A 44 -18.18 10.67 -8.21
C GLY A 44 -18.39 9.19 -7.88
N PHE A 45 -17.32 8.40 -7.79
CA PHE A 45 -17.41 6.99 -7.39
C PHE A 45 -17.36 6.83 -5.87
N GLN A 46 -18.09 5.83 -5.38
CA GLN A 46 -18.06 5.41 -3.98
C GLN A 46 -17.70 3.91 -3.93
N PRO A 47 -16.51 3.55 -3.42
CA PRO A 47 -16.15 2.15 -3.24
C PRO A 47 -17.14 1.42 -2.33
N PRO A 48 -17.41 0.14 -2.59
CA PRO A 48 -18.23 -0.69 -1.70
C PRO A 48 -17.55 -0.85 -0.34
N GLU A 49 -18.35 -1.06 0.71
CA GLU A 49 -17.84 -1.15 2.08
C GLU A 49 -16.81 -2.27 2.27
N GLN A 50 -17.00 -3.42 1.61
CA GLN A 50 -16.04 -4.51 1.64
C GLN A 50 -14.64 -4.08 1.17
N ALA A 51 -14.55 -3.27 0.11
CA ALA A 51 -13.26 -2.76 -0.36
C ALA A 51 -12.60 -1.82 0.67
N LEU A 52 -13.40 -1.01 1.38
CA LEU A 52 -12.89 -0.14 2.44
C LEU A 52 -12.38 -0.95 3.65
N GLN A 53 -13.05 -2.06 3.97
CA GLN A 53 -12.62 -2.97 5.03
C GLN A 53 -11.28 -3.64 4.68
N GLU A 54 -11.13 -4.15 3.45
CA GLU A 54 -9.88 -4.77 3.01
C GLU A 54 -8.72 -3.75 2.97
N VAL A 55 -8.96 -2.50 2.54
CA VAL A 55 -7.97 -1.42 2.65
C VAL A 55 -7.56 -1.16 4.11
N ARG A 56 -8.51 -1.20 5.05
CA ARG A 56 -8.20 -1.03 6.49
C ARG A 56 -7.36 -2.18 7.03
N ARG A 57 -7.66 -3.41 6.65
CA ARG A 57 -6.85 -4.60 6.97
C ARG A 57 -5.43 -4.43 6.43
N HIS A 58 -5.28 -3.91 5.20
CA HIS A 58 -3.97 -3.62 4.64
C HIS A 58 -3.23 -2.52 5.43
N ILE A 59 -3.91 -1.43 5.79
CA ILE A 59 -3.35 -0.36 6.63
C ILE A 59 -2.82 -0.91 7.96
N ASN A 60 -3.53 -1.85 8.57
CA ASN A 60 -3.15 -2.48 9.85
C ASN A 60 -2.07 -3.56 9.71
N GLY A 61 -1.70 -3.95 8.49
CA GLY A 61 -0.74 -5.02 8.23
C GLY A 61 -1.34 -6.43 8.27
N GLU A 62 -2.67 -6.57 8.35
CA GLU A 62 -3.37 -7.85 8.39
C GLU A 62 -3.40 -8.57 7.03
N ILE A 63 -3.24 -7.81 5.94
CA ILE A 63 -3.10 -8.34 4.57
C ILE A 63 -2.04 -7.56 3.78
N THR A 64 -1.41 -8.24 2.84
CA THR A 64 -0.53 -7.64 1.83
C THR A 64 -1.33 -6.93 0.74
N LEU A 65 -0.63 -6.06 -0.01
CA LEU A 65 -1.21 -5.40 -1.17
C LEU A 65 -1.55 -6.41 -2.31
N SER A 66 -0.76 -7.47 -2.43
CA SER A 66 -1.01 -8.57 -3.37
C SER A 66 -2.27 -9.34 -3.04
N GLU A 67 -2.59 -9.55 -1.76
CA GLU A 67 -3.86 -10.16 -1.34
C GLU A 67 -5.04 -9.23 -1.63
N LEU A 68 -4.87 -7.91 -1.43
CA LEU A 68 -5.91 -6.93 -1.71
C LEU A 68 -6.27 -6.85 -3.21
N PHE A 69 -5.28 -6.81 -4.09
CA PHE A 69 -5.50 -6.62 -5.54
C PHE A 69 -5.40 -7.90 -6.37
N GLN A 70 -5.09 -9.04 -5.74
CA GLN A 70 -4.78 -10.30 -6.43
C GLN A 70 -3.70 -10.13 -7.51
N VAL A 71 -2.73 -9.26 -7.24
CA VAL A 71 -1.62 -8.95 -8.15
C VAL A 71 -0.36 -9.66 -7.70
N THR A 72 0.43 -10.10 -8.67
CA THR A 72 1.80 -10.56 -8.40
C THR A 72 2.72 -9.33 -8.30
N PRO A 73 3.56 -9.22 -7.25
CA PRO A 73 4.54 -8.15 -7.18
C PRO A 73 5.53 -8.30 -8.36
N ASN A 74 5.80 -7.20 -9.06
CA ASN A 74 6.73 -7.16 -10.21
C ASN A 74 8.22 -7.25 -9.80
N ALA A 75 8.52 -7.93 -8.69
CA ALA A 75 9.88 -8.17 -8.24
C ALA A 75 10.00 -9.65 -7.88
N ALA A 76 10.85 -10.37 -8.60
CA ALA A 76 11.29 -11.70 -8.18
C ALA A 76 11.76 -11.65 -6.71
N PRO A 77 11.48 -12.68 -5.89
CA PRO A 77 12.01 -12.74 -4.54
C PRO A 77 13.53 -12.57 -4.60
N ALA A 78 14.07 -11.69 -3.75
CA ALA A 78 15.51 -11.48 -3.67
C ALA A 78 16.21 -12.85 -3.44
N PRO A 79 17.30 -13.16 -4.17
CA PRO A 79 17.97 -14.45 -4.02
C PRO A 79 18.45 -14.60 -2.58
N SER A 80 18.08 -15.73 -1.95
CA SER A 80 18.63 -16.15 -0.66
C SER A 80 20.15 -16.23 -0.79
N ARG A 81 20.86 -15.52 0.10
CA ARG A 81 22.33 -15.61 0.22
C ARG A 81 22.70 -16.75 1.15
#